data_AF-A0A7C2S178-F1
#
_entry.id   AF-A0A7C2S178-F1
#
_cell.length_a   1.000
_cell.length_b   1.000
_cell.length_c   1.000
_cell.angle_alpha   90.00
_cell.angle_beta   90.00
_cell.angle_gamma   90.00
#
_symmetry.space_group_name_H-M   'P 1'
#
loop_
_entity.id
_entity.type
_entity.pdbx_description
1 polymer ?
#
loop_
_entity_poly.entity_id
_entity_poly.type
_entity_poly.pdbx_seq_one_letter_code
_entity_poly.pdbx_strand_id
1 'polypeptide(L)'
;MHNLNLAFYMMVGWLELHWVPAVIVLGLVVALFAMLMLSGKRLWCGKAFRAGLGIAVAAWAAFILILPSMTRSSLGQVTYSTDWIMLALMSAGFAAVAFVLAYPTLALMGKKA
;
A
#
# COMPACT_ATOMS: atom_id res chain seq x y z
N MET A 1 14.53 -12.30 -20.41
CA MET A 1 13.69 -13.27 -19.66
C MET A 1 14.33 -13.79 -18.37
N HIS A 2 15.66 -13.68 -18.16
CA HIS A 2 16.32 -14.08 -16.90
C HIS A 2 16.03 -13.15 -15.70
N ASN A 3 15.88 -11.83 -15.93
CA ASN A 3 15.69 -10.85 -14.85
C ASN A 3 14.29 -10.88 -14.19
N LEU A 4 13.25 -11.28 -14.93
CA LEU A 4 11.91 -11.51 -14.37
C LEU A 4 11.92 -12.66 -13.35
N ASN A 5 12.76 -13.67 -13.61
CA ASN A 5 12.91 -14.81 -12.73
C ASN A 5 13.54 -14.41 -11.38
N LEU A 6 14.59 -13.58 -11.43
CA LEU A 6 15.27 -13.09 -10.24
C LEU A 6 14.37 -12.22 -9.36
N ALA A 7 13.66 -11.26 -9.97
CA ALA A 7 12.73 -10.39 -9.24
C ALA A 7 11.59 -11.19 -8.59
N PHE A 8 11.08 -12.22 -9.29
CA PHE A 8 10.07 -13.12 -8.75
C PHE A 8 10.60 -13.91 -7.54
N TYR A 9 11.78 -14.52 -7.64
CA TYR A 9 12.37 -15.24 -6.50
C TYR A 9 12.71 -14.34 -5.32
N MET A 10 13.18 -13.11 -5.57
CA MET A 10 13.39 -12.12 -4.52
C MET A 10 12.07 -11.76 -3.83
N MET A 11 11.00 -11.52 -4.60
CA MET A 11 9.68 -11.23 -4.05
C MET A 11 9.14 -12.40 -3.22
N VAL A 12 9.25 -13.62 -3.72
CA VAL A 12 8.79 -14.83 -3.00
C VAL A 12 9.62 -15.05 -1.73
N GLY A 13 10.95 -14.96 -1.82
CA GLY A 13 11.82 -15.09 -0.63
C GLY A 13 11.54 -13.99 0.41
N TRP A 14 11.22 -12.78 -0.04
CA TRP A 14 10.83 -11.69 0.87
C TRP A 14 9.46 -11.95 1.50
N LEU A 15 8.51 -12.49 0.75
CA LEU A 15 7.22 -12.93 1.26
C LEU A 15 7.38 -14.06 2.28
N GLU A 16 8.26 -15.04 2.04
CA GLU A 16 8.57 -16.10 2.99
C GLU A 16 9.17 -15.55 4.29
N LEU A 17 10.02 -14.52 4.21
CA LEU A 17 10.59 -13.88 5.40
C LEU A 17 9.55 -13.07 6.20
N HIS A 18 8.55 -12.53 5.50
CA HIS A 18 7.54 -11.62 6.06
C HIS A 18 6.10 -12.15 5.90
N TRP A 19 5.94 -13.48 5.89
CA TRP A 19 4.65 -14.10 5.59
C TRP A 19 3.60 -13.78 6.65
N VAL A 20 4.01 -13.70 7.93
CA VAL A 20 3.12 -13.37 9.05
C VAL A 20 2.47 -11.98 8.87
N PRO A 21 3.22 -10.86 8.74
CA PRO A 21 2.59 -9.56 8.52
C PRO A 21 1.81 -9.50 7.20
N ALA A 22 2.26 -10.19 6.14
CA ALA A 22 1.52 -10.25 4.87
C ALA A 22 0.14 -10.90 5.04
N VAL A 23 0.06 -12.03 5.76
CA VAL A 23 -1.21 -12.72 6.07
C VAL A 23 -2.10 -11.87 6.97
N ILE A 24 -1.53 -11.16 7.96
CA ILE A 24 -2.30 -10.26 8.83
C ILE A 24 -2.93 -9.12 8.02
N VAL A 25 -2.13 -8.46 7.16
CA VAL A 25 -2.63 -7.38 6.30
C VAL A 25 -3.71 -7.89 5.35
N LEU A 26 -3.47 -9.04 4.70
CA LEU A 26 -4.46 -9.66 3.81
C LEU A 26 -5.75 -10.01 4.55
N GLY A 27 -5.64 -10.62 5.73
CA GLY A 27 -6.79 -10.93 6.59
C GLY A 27 -7.57 -9.68 6.99
N LEU A 28 -6.88 -8.58 7.30
CA LEU A 28 -7.51 -7.30 7.63
C LEU A 28 -8.25 -6.70 6.43
N VAL A 29 -7.64 -6.72 5.24
CA VAL A 29 -8.28 -6.28 3.99
C VAL A 29 -9.56 -7.08 3.75
N VAL A 30 -9.47 -8.41 3.81
CA VAL A 30 -10.62 -9.29 3.59
C VAL A 30 -11.73 -9.02 4.62
N ALA A 31 -11.38 -8.91 5.91
CA ALA A 31 -12.34 -8.62 6.97
C ALA A 31 -13.04 -7.27 6.76
N LEU A 32 -12.30 -6.22 6.42
CA LEU A 32 -12.87 -4.88 6.18
C LEU A 32 -13.80 -4.84 4.98
N PHE A 33 -13.42 -5.49 3.87
CA PHE A 33 -14.29 -5.58 2.70
C PHE A 33 -15.51 -6.47 2.96
N ALA A 34 -15.36 -7.57 3.69
CA ALA A 34 -16.48 -8.40 4.12
C ALA A 34 -17.45 -7.62 5.00
N MET A 35 -16.96 -6.87 5.99
CA MET A 35 -17.77 -5.97 6.82
C MET A 35 -18.49 -4.92 5.99
N LEU A 36 -17.82 -4.31 5.00
CA LEU A 36 -18.42 -3.33 4.10
C LEU A 36 -19.59 -3.96 3.31
N MET A 37 -19.40 -5.15 2.74
CA MET A 37 -20.45 -5.88 2.03
C MET A 37 -21.63 -6.24 2.94
N LEU A 38 -21.35 -6.73 4.15
CA LEU A 38 -22.37 -7.12 5.13
C LEU A 38 -23.13 -5.93 5.74
N SER A 39 -22.51 -4.74 5.76
CA SER A 39 -23.12 -3.53 6.33
C SER A 39 -24.30 -2.97 5.53
N GLY A 40 -24.53 -3.48 4.31
CA GLY A 40 -25.56 -2.98 3.38
C GLY A 40 -25.29 -1.56 2.85
N LYS A 41 -24.12 -0.99 3.17
CA LYS A 41 -23.69 0.31 2.63
C LYS A 41 -23.23 0.17 1.18
N ARG A 42 -23.30 1.28 0.42
CA ARG A 42 -22.78 1.30 -0.94
C ARG A 42 -21.28 1.00 -0.94
N LEU A 43 -20.90 -0.04 -1.70
CA LEU A 43 -19.51 -0.42 -1.97
C LEU A 43 -18.70 0.70 -2.60
N TRP A 44 -19.36 1.62 -3.32
CA TRP A 44 -18.74 2.80 -3.92
C TRP A 44 -19.23 4.08 -3.23
N CYS A 45 -18.33 4.77 -2.52
CA CYS A 45 -18.61 6.08 -1.94
C CYS A 45 -17.56 7.10 -2.40
N GLY A 46 -17.96 8.04 -3.26
CA GLY A 46 -17.04 9.05 -3.82
C GLY A 46 -16.39 9.99 -2.79
N LYS A 47 -16.98 10.14 -1.60
CA LYS A 47 -16.36 10.87 -0.48
C LYS A 47 -15.27 10.03 0.20
N ALA A 48 -15.57 8.77 0.54
CA ALA A 48 -14.61 7.84 1.12
C ALA A 48 -13.44 7.55 0.16
N PHE A 49 -13.71 7.46 -1.14
CA PHE A 49 -12.70 7.29 -2.17
C PHE A 49 -11.72 8.46 -2.21
N ARG A 50 -12.23 9.71 -2.23
CA ARG A 50 -11.38 10.91 -2.23
C ARG A 50 -10.56 11.05 -0.96
N ALA A 51 -11.16 10.76 0.21
CA ALA A 51 -10.45 10.77 1.48
C ALA A 51 -9.38 9.66 1.54
N GLY A 52 -9.71 8.45 1.09
CA GLY A 52 -8.76 7.34 0.97
C GLY A 52 -7.61 7.67 0.02
N LEU A 53 -7.89 8.31 -1.12
CA LEU A 53 -6.87 8.76 -2.05
C LEU A 53 -5.95 9.82 -1.42
N GLY A 54 -6.50 10.74 -0.63
CA GLY A 54 -5.71 11.69 0.15
C GLY A 54 -4.75 11.01 1.14
N ILE A 55 -5.22 9.97 1.84
CA ILE A 55 -4.39 9.14 2.72
C ILE A 55 -3.31 8.41 1.92
N ALA A 56 -3.65 7.86 0.75
CA ALA A 56 -2.70 7.17 -0.10
C ALA A 56 -1.60 8.12 -0.60
N VAL A 57 -1.94 9.34 -1.01
CA VAL A 57 -0.97 10.36 -1.43
C VAL A 57 -0.08 10.79 -0.26
N ALA A 58 -0.65 10.98 0.93
CA ALA A 58 0.12 11.31 2.12
C ALA A 58 1.07 10.16 2.52
N ALA A 59 0.60 8.91 2.47
CA ALA A 59 1.41 7.72 2.70
C ALA A 59 2.52 7.60 1.66
N TRP A 60 2.21 7.84 0.38
CA TRP A 60 3.19 7.82 -0.70
C TRP A 60 4.34 8.80 -0.44
N ALA A 61 4.02 10.06 -0.10
CA ALA A 61 5.01 11.07 0.25
C ALA A 61 5.82 10.68 1.49
N ALA A 62 5.18 10.13 2.53
CA ALA A 62 5.85 9.66 3.72
C ALA A 62 6.83 8.50 3.41
N PHE A 63 6.42 7.53 2.61
CA PHE A 63 7.27 6.38 2.25
C PHE A 63 8.45 6.77 1.36
N ILE A 64 8.33 7.78 0.50
CA ILE A 64 9.49 8.33 -0.24
C ILE A 64 10.59 8.79 0.73
N LEU A 65 10.21 9.41 1.85
CA LEU A 65 11.16 9.93 2.85
C LEU A 65 11.69 8.84 3.79
N ILE A 66 10.86 7.85 4.12
CA ILE A 66 11.17 6.83 5.13
C ILE A 66 11.90 5.63 4.52
N LEU A 67 11.53 5.18 3.32
CA LEU A 67 12.06 3.95 2.72
C LEU A 67 13.60 3.93 2.62
N PRO A 68 14.29 5.01 2.18
CA PRO A 68 15.74 5.01 2.12
C PRO A 68 16.36 4.70 3.50
N SER A 69 15.85 5.32 4.56
CA SER A 69 16.34 5.09 5.92
C SER A 69 16.14 3.65 6.39
N MET A 70 15.05 3.01 5.97
CA MET A 70 14.74 1.62 6.31
C MET A 70 15.59 0.62 5.54
N THR A 71 15.99 0.95 4.30
CA THR A 71 16.88 0.11 3.48
C THR A 71 18.36 0.34 3.76
N ARG A 72 18.70 1.13 4.79
CA ARG A 72 20.07 1.58 5.10
C ARG A 72 20.72 2.35 3.95
N SER A 73 19.90 2.99 3.11
CA SER A 73 20.32 3.87 2.03
C SER A 73 20.09 5.34 2.43
N SER A 74 20.86 6.26 1.86
CA SER A 74 20.60 7.70 2.09
C SER A 74 19.91 8.33 0.88
N LEU A 75 19.08 9.35 1.10
CA LEU A 75 18.53 10.17 0.00
C LEU A 75 19.65 10.84 -0.82
N GLY A 76 20.84 11.02 -0.24
CA GLY A 76 22.03 11.51 -0.96
C GLY A 76 22.65 10.51 -1.95
N GLN A 77 22.21 9.24 -1.94
CA GLN A 77 22.63 8.22 -2.91
C GLN A 77 21.68 8.12 -4.11
N VAL A 78 20.57 8.85 -4.10
CA VAL A 78 19.58 8.89 -5.19
C VAL A 78 20.06 9.90 -6.24
N THR A 79 21.15 9.55 -6.92
CA THR A 79 21.84 10.44 -7.88
C THR A 79 21.24 10.39 -9.28
N TYR A 80 20.60 9.29 -9.67
CA TYR A 80 20.02 9.15 -11.00
C TYR A 80 18.50 9.34 -10.99
N SER A 81 17.96 9.87 -12.09
CA SER A 81 16.50 10.00 -12.28
C SER A 81 15.79 8.64 -12.17
N THR A 82 16.45 7.57 -12.60
CA THR A 82 15.94 6.19 -12.47
C THR A 82 15.75 5.78 -11.01
N ASP A 83 16.63 6.20 -10.10
CA ASP A 83 16.54 5.87 -8.67
C ASP A 83 15.31 6.54 -8.03
N TRP A 84 15.04 7.79 -8.42
CA TRP A 84 13.83 8.52 -8.01
C TRP A 84 12.55 7.85 -8.53
N ILE A 85 12.56 7.37 -9.78
CA ILE A 85 11.42 6.64 -10.36
C ILE A 85 11.18 5.32 -9.62
N MET A 86 12.24 4.57 -9.32
CA MET A 86 12.11 3.30 -8.59
C MET A 86 11.64 3.53 -7.16
N LEU A 87 12.16 4.54 -6.46
CA LEU A 87 11.70 4.92 -5.12
C LEU A 87 10.22 5.32 -5.13
N ALA A 88 9.80 6.10 -6.12
CA ALA A 88 8.41 6.50 -6.30
C ALA A 88 7.49 5.28 -6.53
N LEU A 89 7.91 4.32 -7.37
CA LEU A 89 7.16 3.10 -7.65
C LEU A 89 7.08 2.17 -6.43
N MET A 90 8.18 2.01 -5.69
CA MET A 90 8.19 1.23 -4.45
C MET A 90 7.26 1.86 -3.41
N SER A 91 7.35 3.17 -3.22
CA SER A 91 6.47 3.92 -2.32
C SER A 91 5.00 3.80 -2.74
N ALA A 92 4.72 3.74 -4.04
CA ALA A 92 3.36 3.59 -4.56
C ALA A 92 2.73 2.24 -4.16
N GLY A 93 3.54 1.17 -4.05
CA GLY A 93 3.09 -0.12 -3.52
C GLY A 93 2.55 0.00 -2.08
N PHE A 94 3.28 0.66 -1.20
CA PHE A 94 2.83 0.89 0.19
C PHE A 94 1.62 1.82 0.26
N ALA A 95 1.59 2.86 -0.57
CA ALA A 95 0.44 3.75 -0.69
C ALA A 95 -0.83 3.03 -1.16
N ALA A 96 -0.70 2.07 -2.09
CA ALA A 96 -1.80 1.23 -2.54
C ALA A 96 -2.35 0.36 -1.39
N VAL A 97 -1.49 -0.25 -0.58
CA VAL A 97 -1.91 -1.01 0.60
C VAL A 97 -2.63 -0.09 1.61
N ALA A 98 -2.09 1.10 1.87
CA ALA A 98 -2.73 2.09 2.74
C ALA A 98 -4.11 2.50 2.21
N PHE A 99 -4.27 2.69 0.90
CA PHE A 99 -5.55 2.97 0.27
C PHE A 99 -6.56 1.84 0.46
N VAL A 100 -6.16 0.59 0.18
CA VAL A 100 -7.03 -0.59 0.27
C VAL A 100 -7.52 -0.82 1.70
N LEU A 101 -6.76 -0.40 2.70
CA LEU A 101 -7.15 -0.45 4.12
C LEU A 101 -8.02 0.76 4.53
N ALA A 102 -7.63 1.96 4.10
CA ALA A 102 -8.32 3.20 4.46
C ALA A 102 -9.69 3.35 3.78
N TYR A 103 -9.84 2.85 2.56
CA TYR A 103 -11.11 2.96 1.83
C TYR A 103 -12.29 2.28 2.53
N PRO A 104 -12.26 0.97 2.84
CA PRO A 104 -13.38 0.29 3.46
C PRO A 104 -13.64 0.79 4.89
N THR A 105 -12.59 1.17 5.64
CA THR A 105 -12.75 1.77 6.97
C THR A 105 -13.50 3.10 6.90
N LEU A 106 -13.11 4.01 5.99
CA LEU A 106 -13.80 5.28 5.79
C LEU A 106 -15.23 5.09 5.26
N ALA A 107 -15.46 4.11 4.38
CA ALA A 107 -16.80 3.79 3.89
C ALA A 107 -17.70 3.24 5.01
N LEU A 108 -17.15 2.43 5.91
CA LEU A 108 -17.83 1.93 7.11
C LEU A 108 -18.10 3.03 8.14
N MET A 109 -17.20 4.00 8.30
CA MET A 109 -17.36 5.14 9.24
C MET A 109 -18.28 6.24 8.71
N GLY A 110 -18.46 6.33 7.39
CA GLY A 110 -19.40 7.28 6.78
C GLY A 110 -20.82 7.08 7.31
N LYS A 111 -21.53 8.17 7.64
CA LYS A 111 -22.95 8.10 8.03
C LYS A 111 -23.74 7.28 7.00
N LYS A 112 -24.67 6.42 7.46
CA LYS A 112 -25.64 5.77 6.57
C LYS A 112 -26.31 6.89 5.75
N ALA A 113 -26.26 6.75 4.42
CA ALA A 113 -27.06 7.58 3.54
C ALA A 113 -28.54 7.28 3.77
#